data_AF-A0A1B6LSS2-F1
#
_entry.id   AF-A0A1B6LSS2-F1
#
_cell.length_a   1.000
_cell.length_b   1.000
_cell.length_c   1.000
_cell.angle_alpha   90.00
_cell.angle_beta   90.00
_cell.angle_gamma   90.00
#
_symmetry.space_group_name_H-M   'P 1'
#
loop_
_entity.id
_entity.type
_entity.pdbx_description
1 polymer ?
#
loop_
_entity_poly.entity_id
_entity_poly.type
_entity_poly.pdbx_seq_one_letter_code
_entity_poly.pdbx_strand_id
1 'polypeptide(L)'
;TAGFVRACTAYCYITIPSIQSVTARLQLYLLTAQVALSNQCLGQVDACIKDALSLVPEVPTQLEVEGKMRSSEQFLEGYLCQLLSTLLVVPDSPEQGVLYLTRGLLNVLQHYTWDTSSSARARVYLRALDMLSVAAQEKYPYHVRKVDSNDVLYGSDPKFLVEINKTCSVIVEEVLNQLKVLGAAEQYKQQGSLALDLFTTVMLQGDLGSPGLATLAVNLWNLANKHGHIDTRKQKRIVESLKRKGKQCDKFFSEVITLLES
;
A
#
# COMPACT_ATOMS: atom_id res chain seq x y z
N THR A 1 -1.67 -24.66 25.26
CA THR A 1 -2.38 -23.52 24.63
C THR A 1 -2.13 -23.41 23.13
N ALA A 2 -0.88 -23.42 22.63
CA ALA A 2 -0.60 -23.29 21.18
C ALA A 2 -1.26 -24.35 20.28
N GLY A 3 -1.33 -25.61 20.72
CA GLY A 3 -2.02 -26.68 19.97
C GLY A 3 -3.53 -26.47 19.83
N PHE A 4 -4.18 -25.91 20.86
CA PHE A 4 -5.59 -25.56 20.82
C PHE A 4 -5.86 -24.42 19.82
N VAL A 5 -5.01 -23.39 19.81
CA VAL A 5 -5.16 -22.28 18.85
C VAL A 5 -4.94 -22.76 17.42
N ARG A 6 -3.96 -23.65 17.18
CA ARG A 6 -3.78 -24.30 15.86
C ARG A 6 -5.01 -25.06 15.39
N ALA A 7 -5.65 -25.81 16.29
CA ALA A 7 -6.88 -26.51 15.96
C ALA A 7 -8.02 -25.52 15.66
N CYS A 8 -8.12 -24.43 16.42
CA CYS A 8 -9.12 -23.39 16.17
C CYS A 8 -8.89 -22.66 14.84
N THR A 9 -7.65 -22.27 14.52
CA THR A 9 -7.36 -21.60 13.24
C THR A 9 -7.60 -22.53 12.05
N ALA A 10 -7.26 -23.81 12.16
CA ALA A 10 -7.59 -24.81 11.15
C ALA A 10 -9.11 -24.99 11.00
N TYR A 11 -9.84 -25.06 12.12
CA TYR A 11 -11.32 -25.14 12.11
C TYR A 11 -11.96 -23.90 11.47
N CYS A 12 -11.49 -22.70 11.81
CA CYS A 12 -11.93 -21.46 11.16
C CYS A 12 -11.65 -21.53 9.65
N TYR A 13 -10.42 -21.90 9.26
CA TYR A 13 -10.02 -21.99 7.85
C TYR A 13 -10.94 -22.92 7.02
N ILE A 14 -11.27 -24.11 7.53
CA ILE A 14 -12.15 -25.06 6.81
C ILE A 14 -13.63 -24.65 6.80
N THR A 15 -14.06 -23.82 7.76
CA THR A 15 -15.47 -23.40 7.88
C THR A 15 -15.77 -22.07 7.19
N ILE A 16 -14.77 -21.17 7.04
CA ILE A 16 -14.95 -19.89 6.34
C ILE A 16 -15.59 -20.04 4.94
N PRO A 17 -15.19 -21.02 4.09
CA PRO A 17 -15.83 -21.22 2.79
C PRO A 17 -17.35 -21.44 2.83
N SER A 18 -17.90 -21.91 3.95
CA SER A 18 -19.35 -22.14 4.10
C SER A 18 -20.16 -20.86 4.30
N ILE A 19 -19.50 -19.72 4.52
CA ILE A 19 -20.14 -18.42 4.74
C ILE A 19 -20.49 -17.79 3.40
N GLN A 20 -21.76 -17.41 3.24
CA GLN A 20 -22.27 -16.85 1.98
C GLN A 20 -21.67 -15.48 1.63
N SER A 21 -21.45 -14.63 2.63
CA SER A 21 -20.96 -13.26 2.40
C SER A 21 -19.45 -13.25 2.08
N VAL A 22 -19.10 -12.78 0.88
CA VAL A 22 -17.69 -12.60 0.43
C VAL A 22 -16.93 -11.67 1.37
N THR A 23 -17.54 -10.56 1.78
CA THR A 23 -16.89 -9.57 2.66
C THR A 23 -16.63 -10.13 4.05
N ALA A 24 -17.56 -10.93 4.58
CA ALA A 24 -17.36 -11.66 5.83
C ALA A 24 -16.23 -12.69 5.68
N ARG A 25 -16.17 -13.45 4.58
CA ARG A 25 -15.09 -14.40 4.31
C ARG A 25 -13.73 -13.69 4.29
N LEU A 26 -13.60 -12.56 3.58
CA LEU A 26 -12.37 -11.77 3.55
C LEU A 26 -11.92 -11.33 4.94
N GLN A 27 -12.82 -10.73 5.72
CA GLN A 27 -12.51 -10.30 7.09
C GLN A 27 -12.09 -11.47 7.99
N LEU A 28 -12.76 -12.62 7.88
CA LEU A 28 -12.46 -13.80 8.67
C LEU A 28 -11.14 -14.46 8.27
N TYR A 29 -10.80 -14.50 6.98
CA TYR A 29 -9.49 -14.98 6.54
C TYR A 29 -8.37 -14.09 7.08
N LEU A 30 -8.51 -12.76 6.98
CA LEU A 30 -7.50 -11.83 7.51
C LEU A 30 -7.35 -11.93 9.03
N LEU A 31 -8.47 -12.00 9.76
CA LEU A 31 -8.44 -12.15 11.22
C LEU A 31 -7.83 -13.51 11.62
N THR A 32 -8.19 -14.59 10.93
CA THR A 32 -7.63 -15.92 11.16
C THR A 32 -6.13 -15.93 10.88
N ALA A 33 -5.67 -15.26 9.83
CA ALA A 33 -4.26 -15.07 9.53
C ALA A 33 -3.52 -14.31 10.65
N GLN A 34 -4.09 -13.23 11.17
CA GLN A 34 -3.48 -12.45 12.26
C GLN A 34 -3.38 -13.25 13.57
N VAL A 35 -4.41 -14.05 13.89
CA VAL A 35 -4.39 -14.96 15.05
C VAL A 35 -3.37 -16.07 14.85
N ALA A 36 -3.31 -16.67 13.65
CA ALA A 36 -2.34 -17.68 13.29
C ALA A 36 -0.90 -17.14 13.37
N LEU A 37 -0.66 -15.92 12.89
CA LEU A 37 0.63 -15.23 12.95
C LEU A 37 1.07 -15.04 14.40
N SER A 38 0.19 -14.55 15.27
CA SER A 38 0.43 -14.38 16.71
C SER A 38 0.75 -15.70 17.44
N ASN A 39 0.45 -16.84 16.81
CA ASN A 39 0.68 -18.18 17.34
C ASN A 39 1.71 -18.98 16.51
N GLN A 40 2.52 -18.31 15.68
CA GLN A 40 3.61 -18.92 14.88
C GLN A 40 3.12 -20.02 13.91
N CYS A 41 1.89 -19.89 13.41
CA CYS A 41 1.29 -20.86 12.50
C CYS A 41 1.42 -20.40 11.04
N LEU A 42 2.65 -20.20 10.58
CA LEU A 42 2.94 -19.52 9.31
C LEU A 42 2.29 -20.19 8.09
N GLY A 43 2.27 -21.52 8.02
CA GLY A 43 1.56 -22.21 6.92
C GLY A 43 0.06 -21.91 6.86
N GLN A 44 -0.59 -21.65 8.02
CA GLN A 44 -1.99 -21.22 8.06
C GLN A 44 -2.16 -19.74 7.70
N VAL A 45 -1.17 -18.90 8.03
CA VAL A 45 -1.13 -17.50 7.59
C VAL A 45 -1.11 -17.45 6.06
N ASP A 46 -0.20 -18.20 5.44
CA ASP A 46 -0.07 -18.27 3.99
C ASP A 46 -1.35 -18.75 3.31
N ALA A 47 -1.97 -19.83 3.82
CA ALA A 47 -3.21 -20.37 3.29
C ALA A 47 -4.36 -19.36 3.39
N CYS A 48 -4.54 -18.74 4.56
CA CYS A 48 -5.59 -17.74 4.76
C CYS A 48 -5.40 -16.51 3.87
N ILE A 49 -4.17 -16.01 3.72
CA ILE A 49 -3.91 -14.83 2.89
C ILE A 49 -4.10 -15.17 1.41
N LYS A 50 -3.64 -16.33 0.94
CA LYS A 50 -3.85 -16.75 -0.46
C LYS A 50 -5.33 -16.86 -0.81
N ASP A 51 -6.15 -17.44 0.07
CA ASP A 51 -7.60 -17.53 -0.14
C ASP A 51 -8.28 -16.17 0.00
N ALA A 52 -7.81 -15.30 0.89
CA ALA A 52 -8.27 -13.92 0.93
C ALA A 52 -7.99 -13.19 -0.40
N LEU A 53 -6.80 -13.37 -0.97
CA LEU A 53 -6.42 -12.73 -2.24
C LEU A 53 -7.27 -13.24 -3.41
N SER A 54 -7.59 -14.53 -3.46
CA SER A 54 -8.44 -15.10 -4.52
C SER A 54 -9.90 -14.60 -4.45
N LEU A 55 -10.37 -14.19 -3.25
CA LEU A 55 -11.71 -13.64 -3.05
C LEU A 55 -11.84 -12.14 -3.36
N VAL A 56 -10.75 -11.37 -3.43
CA VAL A 56 -10.82 -9.92 -3.70
C VAL A 56 -11.57 -9.60 -5.00
N PRO A 57 -11.32 -10.29 -6.14
CA PRO A 57 -12.10 -10.11 -7.38
C PRO A 57 -13.58 -10.48 -7.28
N GLU A 58 -13.97 -11.29 -6.29
CA GLU A 58 -15.37 -11.71 -6.08
C GLU A 58 -16.19 -10.68 -5.29
N VAL A 59 -15.57 -9.60 -4.79
CA VAL A 59 -16.29 -8.56 -4.04
C VAL A 59 -17.27 -7.85 -4.97
N PRO A 60 -18.58 -7.84 -4.65
CA PRO A 60 -19.56 -7.15 -5.48
C PRO A 60 -19.29 -5.64 -5.49
N THR A 61 -19.66 -4.93 -6.55
CA THR A 61 -19.46 -3.47 -6.67
C THR A 61 -20.30 -2.67 -5.67
N GLN A 62 -21.42 -3.24 -5.23
CA GLN A 62 -22.31 -2.66 -4.22
C GLN A 62 -22.54 -3.64 -3.08
N LEU A 63 -22.61 -3.11 -1.87
CA LEU A 63 -22.91 -3.83 -0.63
C LEU A 63 -24.15 -3.23 0.01
N GLU A 64 -25.00 -4.08 0.57
CA GLU A 64 -26.11 -3.64 1.41
C GLU A 64 -25.58 -3.31 2.82
N VAL A 65 -25.69 -2.04 3.21
CA VAL A 65 -25.30 -1.53 4.53
C VAL A 65 -26.50 -0.81 5.12
N GLU A 66 -27.07 -1.36 6.20
CA GLU A 66 -28.25 -0.81 6.89
C GLU A 66 -29.46 -0.62 5.94
N GLY A 67 -29.71 -1.60 5.07
CA GLY A 67 -30.81 -1.56 4.09
C GLY A 67 -30.59 -0.61 2.91
N LYS A 68 -29.37 -0.05 2.75
CA LYS A 68 -29.00 0.80 1.61
C LYS A 68 -27.83 0.21 0.85
N MET A 69 -27.95 0.16 -0.48
CA MET A 69 -26.83 -0.19 -1.35
C MET A 69 -25.80 0.95 -1.33
N ARG A 70 -24.55 0.61 -1.01
CA ARG A 70 -23.39 1.52 -1.02
C ARG A 70 -22.26 0.89 -1.83
N SER A 71 -21.36 1.71 -2.37
CA SER A 71 -20.16 1.21 -3.05
C SER A 71 -19.34 0.34 -2.11
N SER A 72 -18.88 -0.81 -2.61
CA SER A 72 -18.00 -1.71 -1.87
C SER A 72 -16.56 -1.20 -1.76
N GLU A 73 -16.20 -0.18 -2.54
CA GLU A 73 -14.83 0.31 -2.59
C GLU A 73 -14.34 0.87 -1.26
N GLN A 74 -15.22 1.48 -0.46
CA GLN A 74 -14.84 1.95 0.88
C GLN A 74 -14.45 0.79 1.79
N PHE A 75 -15.21 -0.31 1.73
CA PHE A 75 -14.88 -1.53 2.45
C PHE A 75 -13.57 -2.13 1.93
N LEU A 76 -13.45 -2.27 0.60
CA LEU A 76 -12.31 -2.91 -0.04
C LEU A 76 -11.02 -2.12 0.21
N GLU A 77 -11.04 -0.80 0.09
CA GLU A 77 -9.89 0.06 0.40
C GLU A 77 -9.44 -0.13 1.85
N GLY A 78 -10.36 -0.09 2.82
CA GLY A 78 -10.04 -0.30 4.23
C GLY A 78 -9.46 -1.69 4.51
N TYR A 79 -10.07 -2.72 3.91
CA TYR A 79 -9.60 -4.09 4.01
C TYR A 79 -8.18 -4.27 3.44
N LEU A 80 -7.93 -3.74 2.24
CA LEU A 80 -6.63 -3.85 1.57
C LEU A 80 -5.54 -3.09 2.32
N CYS A 81 -5.85 -1.94 2.92
CA CYS A 81 -4.93 -1.24 3.81
C CYS A 81 -4.55 -2.10 5.02
N GLN A 82 -5.54 -2.75 5.65
CA GLN A 82 -5.28 -3.64 6.79
C GLN A 82 -4.47 -4.89 6.38
N LEU A 83 -4.74 -5.43 5.19
CA LEU A 83 -3.98 -6.53 4.62
C LEU A 83 -2.52 -6.11 4.37
N LEU A 84 -2.26 -4.95 3.76
CA LEU A 84 -0.91 -4.41 3.58
C LEU A 84 -0.16 -4.26 4.91
N SER A 85 -0.82 -3.70 5.94
CA SER A 85 -0.22 -3.62 7.29
C SER A 85 0.07 -5.00 7.88
N THR A 86 -0.77 -6.00 7.61
CA THR A 86 -0.51 -7.37 8.06
C THR A 86 0.69 -7.96 7.31
N LEU A 87 0.75 -7.79 5.99
CA LEU A 87 1.81 -8.31 5.13
C LEU A 87 3.20 -7.79 5.51
N LEU A 88 3.32 -6.56 6.01
CA LEU A 88 4.60 -6.02 6.48
C LEU A 88 5.28 -6.94 7.51
N VAL A 89 4.50 -7.53 8.41
CA VAL A 89 5.03 -8.36 9.52
C VAL A 89 4.91 -9.86 9.27
N VAL A 90 4.31 -10.27 8.14
CA VAL A 90 4.30 -11.67 7.72
C VAL A 90 5.67 -12.01 7.13
N PRO A 91 6.38 -13.03 7.64
CA PRO A 91 7.66 -13.44 7.07
C PRO A 91 7.46 -14.03 5.68
N ASP A 92 8.38 -13.72 4.77
CA ASP A 92 8.40 -14.36 3.46
C ASP A 92 8.73 -15.86 3.56
N SER A 93 8.10 -16.64 2.67
CA SER A 93 8.42 -18.06 2.53
C SER A 93 9.79 -18.22 1.83
N PRO A 94 10.73 -19.01 2.38
CA PRO A 94 12.02 -19.29 1.74
C PRO A 94 11.91 -19.88 0.33
N GLU A 95 10.79 -20.54 0.03
CA GLU A 95 10.57 -21.28 -1.22
C GLU A 95 9.92 -20.43 -2.32
N GLN A 96 9.19 -19.37 -1.95
CA GLN A 96 8.37 -18.58 -2.88
C GLN A 96 9.04 -17.27 -3.33
N GLY A 97 10.18 -16.97 -2.73
CA GLY A 97 10.93 -15.74 -2.94
C GLY A 97 10.35 -14.55 -2.21
N VAL A 98 11.11 -13.46 -2.18
CA VAL A 98 10.79 -12.25 -1.40
C VAL A 98 9.50 -11.59 -1.85
N LEU A 99 8.78 -10.96 -0.93
CA LEU A 99 7.54 -10.22 -1.17
C LEU A 99 6.48 -11.05 -1.90
N TYR A 100 6.45 -12.37 -1.75
CA TYR A 100 5.57 -13.23 -2.57
C TYR A 100 4.08 -12.87 -2.41
N LEU A 101 3.60 -12.76 -1.17
CA LEU A 101 2.21 -12.40 -0.89
C LEU A 101 1.88 -10.96 -1.31
N THR A 102 2.84 -10.04 -1.14
CA THR A 102 2.72 -8.65 -1.60
C THR A 102 2.59 -8.58 -3.12
N ARG A 103 3.43 -9.32 -3.86
CA ARG A 103 3.35 -9.44 -5.32
C ARG A 103 2.02 -10.06 -5.74
N GLY A 104 1.57 -11.10 -5.03
CA GLY A 104 0.26 -11.71 -5.22
C GLY A 104 -0.89 -10.71 -5.08
N LEU A 105 -0.84 -9.87 -4.04
CA LEU A 105 -1.79 -8.78 -3.86
C LEU A 105 -1.77 -7.80 -5.04
N LEU A 106 -0.59 -7.29 -5.41
CA LEU A 106 -0.47 -6.33 -6.52
C LEU A 106 -1.00 -6.89 -7.84
N ASN A 107 -0.75 -8.18 -8.11
CA ASN A 107 -1.28 -8.87 -9.28
C ASN A 107 -2.81 -8.93 -9.27
N VAL A 108 -3.42 -9.22 -8.12
CA VAL A 108 -4.88 -9.19 -7.97
C VAL A 108 -5.44 -7.78 -8.21
N LEU A 109 -4.78 -6.74 -7.70
CA LEU A 109 -5.23 -5.35 -7.88
C LEU A 109 -5.16 -4.88 -9.34
N GLN A 110 -4.22 -5.40 -10.13
CA GLN A 110 -4.13 -5.11 -11.57
C GLN A 110 -5.31 -5.67 -12.36
N HIS A 111 -5.84 -6.82 -11.95
CA HIS A 111 -6.97 -7.47 -12.61
C HIS A 111 -8.34 -7.11 -12.03
N TYR A 112 -8.36 -6.43 -10.87
CA TYR A 112 -9.60 -5.96 -10.26
C TYR A 112 -10.25 -4.84 -11.10
N THR A 113 -11.57 -4.89 -11.25
CA THR A 113 -12.33 -3.87 -11.98
C THR A 113 -12.73 -2.74 -11.04
N TRP A 114 -11.96 -1.65 -11.07
CA TRP A 114 -12.19 -0.46 -10.25
C TRP A 114 -13.21 0.49 -10.87
N ASP A 115 -13.91 1.26 -10.02
CA ASP A 115 -14.74 2.38 -10.50
C ASP A 115 -13.82 3.49 -11.05
N THR A 116 -14.04 3.89 -12.31
CA THR A 116 -13.22 4.91 -12.98
C THR A 116 -13.37 6.30 -12.36
N SER A 117 -14.47 6.55 -11.66
CA SER A 117 -14.69 7.81 -10.93
C SER A 117 -14.02 7.83 -9.56
N SER A 118 -13.54 6.67 -9.09
CA SER A 118 -12.98 6.51 -7.77
C SER A 118 -11.46 6.62 -7.75
N SER A 119 -10.95 7.19 -6.66
CA SER A 119 -9.51 7.21 -6.38
C SER A 119 -9.08 6.06 -5.46
N ALA A 120 -9.96 5.08 -5.17
CA ALA A 120 -9.66 3.96 -4.29
C ALA A 120 -8.43 3.17 -4.78
N ARG A 121 -8.37 2.84 -6.08
CA ARG A 121 -7.22 2.16 -6.69
C ARG A 121 -5.89 2.88 -6.40
N ALA A 122 -5.84 4.16 -6.71
CA ALA A 122 -4.68 5.02 -6.46
C ALA A 122 -4.29 5.04 -4.98
N ARG A 123 -5.28 5.18 -4.08
CA ARG A 123 -5.04 5.19 -2.63
C ARG A 123 -4.46 3.87 -2.14
N VAL A 124 -4.94 2.72 -2.62
CA VAL A 124 -4.37 1.42 -2.27
C VAL A 124 -2.92 1.30 -2.78
N TYR A 125 -2.63 1.74 -4.00
CA TYR A 125 -1.25 1.75 -4.51
C TYR A 125 -0.32 2.65 -3.70
N LEU A 126 -0.78 3.85 -3.31
CA LEU A 126 -0.01 4.73 -2.43
C LEU A 126 0.24 4.07 -1.06
N ARG A 127 -0.73 3.35 -0.51
CA ARG A 127 -0.54 2.57 0.73
C ARG A 127 0.40 1.39 0.57
N ALA A 128 0.46 0.78 -0.61
CA ALA A 128 1.46 -0.23 -0.91
C ALA A 128 2.88 0.38 -0.98
N LEU A 129 3.04 1.58 -1.55
CA LEU A 129 4.30 2.32 -1.49
C LEU A 129 4.71 2.65 -0.05
N ASP A 130 3.76 3.12 0.78
CA ASP A 130 4.02 3.36 2.20
C ASP A 130 4.53 2.08 2.90
N MET A 131 3.86 0.95 2.69
CA MET A 131 4.28 -0.33 3.27
C MET A 131 5.67 -0.77 2.78
N LEU A 132 5.95 -0.66 1.48
CA LEU A 132 7.26 -1.01 0.91
C LEU A 132 8.38 -0.10 1.40
N SER A 133 8.09 1.19 1.64
CA SER A 133 9.05 2.11 2.24
C SER A 133 9.43 1.71 3.67
N VAL A 134 8.47 1.16 4.42
CA VAL A 134 8.73 0.58 5.74
C VAL A 134 9.46 -0.75 5.60
N ALA A 135 9.11 -1.56 4.61
CA ALA A 135 9.77 -2.84 4.33
C ALA A 135 11.27 -2.68 4.02
N ALA A 136 11.69 -1.53 3.50
CA ALA A 136 13.08 -1.20 3.21
C ALA A 136 13.91 -0.77 4.45
N GLN A 137 13.25 -0.48 5.58
CA GLN A 137 13.93 -0.05 6.80
C GLN A 137 14.60 -1.22 7.52
N GLU A 138 15.72 -0.96 8.19
CA GLU A 138 16.45 -1.96 8.97
C GLU A 138 15.62 -2.54 10.13
N LYS A 139 14.63 -1.78 10.60
CA LYS A 139 13.74 -2.18 11.69
C LYS A 139 12.34 -1.64 11.46
N TYR A 140 11.36 -2.53 11.53
CA TYR A 140 9.96 -2.16 11.37
C TYR A 140 9.39 -1.43 12.61
N PRO A 141 8.38 -0.56 12.42
CA PRO A 141 7.76 0.20 13.50
C PRO A 141 6.93 -0.66 14.46
N TYR A 142 6.55 -1.88 14.06
CA TYR A 142 5.84 -2.83 14.91
C TYR A 142 6.16 -4.27 14.51
N HIS A 143 5.96 -5.19 15.46
CA HIS A 143 6.28 -6.61 15.33
C HIS A 143 5.21 -7.47 16.00
N VAL A 144 5.10 -8.72 15.53
CA VAL A 144 4.36 -9.76 16.23
C VAL A 144 5.34 -10.52 17.13
N ARG A 145 4.97 -10.68 18.40
CA ARG A 145 5.83 -11.33 19.39
C ARG A 145 6.19 -12.75 18.95
N LYS A 146 7.49 -13.09 18.95
CA LYS A 146 8.05 -14.40 18.55
C LYS A 146 7.85 -14.76 17.07
N VAL A 147 7.69 -13.76 16.21
CA VAL A 147 7.74 -13.91 14.77
C VAL A 147 8.85 -13.01 14.26
N ASP A 148 9.78 -13.59 13.51
CA ASP A 148 10.84 -12.83 12.85
C ASP A 148 10.29 -12.36 11.51
N SER A 149 9.95 -11.07 11.43
CA SER A 149 9.48 -10.43 10.19
C SER A 149 10.64 -10.13 9.25
N ASN A 150 10.32 -9.63 8.06
CA ASN A 150 11.30 -9.43 6.99
C ASN A 150 12.45 -8.45 7.32
N ASP A 151 12.29 -7.54 8.28
CA ASP A 151 13.40 -6.73 8.79
C ASP A 151 14.43 -7.55 9.55
N VAL A 152 13.99 -8.59 10.29
CA VAL A 152 14.90 -9.55 10.94
C VAL A 152 15.48 -10.54 9.93
N LEU A 153 14.67 -11.00 8.97
CA LEU A 153 15.10 -12.01 7.99
C LEU A 153 16.08 -11.45 6.95
N TYR A 154 15.89 -10.21 6.52
CA TYR A 154 16.70 -9.59 5.46
C TYR A 154 17.55 -8.41 5.93
N GLY A 155 17.15 -7.67 6.98
CA GLY A 155 17.97 -6.59 7.54
C GLY A 155 18.43 -5.53 6.53
N SER A 156 17.54 -5.13 5.61
CA SER A 156 17.85 -4.24 4.48
C SER A 156 18.95 -4.78 3.53
N ASP A 157 19.04 -6.10 3.38
CA ASP A 157 19.94 -6.74 2.41
C ASP A 157 19.79 -6.11 1.01
N PRO A 158 20.90 -5.77 0.33
CA PRO A 158 20.84 -5.09 -0.96
C PRO A 158 19.99 -5.81 -2.02
N LYS A 159 19.94 -7.15 -2.03
CA LYS A 159 19.11 -7.90 -3.00
C LYS A 159 17.64 -7.75 -2.67
N PHE A 160 17.28 -7.72 -1.39
CA PHE A 160 15.91 -7.45 -0.95
C PHE A 160 15.47 -6.02 -1.32
N LEU A 161 16.35 -5.03 -1.10
CA LEU A 161 16.09 -3.65 -1.49
C LEU A 161 15.90 -3.48 -3.01
N VAL A 162 16.64 -4.24 -3.83
CA VAL A 162 16.44 -4.26 -5.29
C VAL A 162 15.04 -4.73 -5.67
N GLU A 163 14.54 -5.80 -5.04
CA GLU A 163 13.17 -6.30 -5.30
C GLU A 163 12.09 -5.35 -4.78
N ILE A 164 12.31 -4.69 -3.64
CA ILE A 164 11.44 -3.60 -3.17
C ILE A 164 11.39 -2.46 -4.20
N ASN A 165 12.54 -1.96 -4.64
CA ASN A 165 12.61 -0.85 -5.61
C ASN A 165 11.99 -1.20 -6.96
N LYS A 166 12.15 -2.43 -7.42
CA LYS A 166 11.48 -2.94 -8.62
C LYS A 166 9.96 -2.92 -8.45
N THR A 167 9.47 -3.38 -7.29
CA THR A 167 8.04 -3.37 -6.97
C THR A 167 7.49 -1.95 -6.87
N CYS A 168 8.20 -1.04 -6.19
CA CYS A 168 7.87 0.39 -6.12
C CYS A 168 7.78 1.02 -7.52
N SER A 169 8.72 0.70 -8.42
CA SER A 169 8.72 1.23 -9.79
C SER A 169 7.44 0.86 -10.55
N VAL A 170 6.99 -0.40 -10.44
CA VAL A 170 5.73 -0.85 -11.04
C VAL A 170 4.54 -0.07 -10.48
N ILE A 171 4.49 0.10 -9.15
CA ILE A 171 3.38 0.83 -8.51
C ILE A 171 3.38 2.32 -8.90
N VAL A 172 4.54 2.96 -8.93
CA VAL A 172 4.66 4.35 -9.38
C VAL A 172 4.17 4.50 -10.82
N GLU A 173 4.51 3.57 -11.71
CA GLU A 173 4.02 3.57 -13.10
C GLU A 173 2.48 3.45 -13.17
N GLU A 174 1.87 2.58 -12.37
CA GLU A 174 0.42 2.45 -12.28
C GLU A 174 -0.25 3.76 -11.82
N VAL A 175 0.30 4.43 -10.80
CA VAL A 175 -0.24 5.71 -10.32
C VAL A 175 -0.05 6.82 -11.37
N LEU A 176 1.09 6.85 -12.07
CA LEU A 176 1.34 7.78 -13.17
C LEU A 176 0.39 7.55 -14.34
N ASN A 177 0.06 6.30 -14.66
CA ASN A 177 -0.93 5.98 -15.68
C ASN A 177 -2.32 6.46 -15.27
N GLN A 178 -2.70 6.32 -14.00
CA GLN A 178 -3.94 6.90 -13.50
C GLN A 178 -3.96 8.44 -13.60
N LEU A 179 -2.84 9.12 -13.30
CA LEU A 179 -2.74 10.57 -13.49
C LEU A 179 -2.94 11.00 -14.95
N LYS A 180 -2.45 10.21 -15.92
CA LYS A 180 -2.69 10.45 -17.35
C LYS A 180 -4.16 10.30 -17.71
N VAL A 181 -4.82 9.24 -17.22
CA VAL A 181 -6.25 8.99 -17.44
C VAL A 181 -7.11 10.13 -16.89
N LEU A 182 -6.84 10.57 -15.64
CA LEU A 182 -7.56 11.70 -15.03
C LEU A 182 -7.36 13.00 -15.82
N GLY A 183 -6.15 13.24 -16.34
CA GLY A 183 -5.86 14.40 -17.17
C GLY A 183 -6.60 14.38 -18.51
N ALA A 184 -6.67 13.22 -19.16
CA ALA A 184 -7.40 13.02 -20.40
C ALA A 184 -8.92 13.15 -20.23
N ALA A 185 -9.44 12.77 -19.05
CA ALA A 185 -10.84 12.93 -18.68
C ALA A 185 -11.18 14.31 -18.09
N GLU A 186 -10.24 15.26 -18.12
CA GLU A 186 -10.37 16.62 -17.55
C GLU A 186 -10.75 16.66 -16.05
N GLN A 187 -10.46 15.59 -15.31
CA GLN A 187 -10.70 15.47 -13.88
C GLN A 187 -9.57 16.12 -13.05
N TYR A 188 -9.28 17.39 -13.35
CA TYR A 188 -8.09 18.11 -12.85
C TYR A 188 -8.02 18.23 -11.33
N LYS A 189 -9.16 18.29 -10.64
CA LYS A 189 -9.19 18.32 -9.17
C LYS A 189 -8.67 17.02 -8.55
N GLN A 190 -9.12 15.88 -9.08
CA GLN A 190 -8.67 14.56 -8.63
C GLN A 190 -7.23 14.31 -9.07
N GLN A 191 -6.87 14.70 -10.30
CA GLN A 191 -5.51 14.62 -10.80
C GLN A 191 -4.53 15.40 -9.91
N GLY A 192 -4.88 16.64 -9.54
CA GLY A 192 -4.03 17.47 -8.70
C GLY A 192 -3.89 16.93 -7.26
N SER A 193 -4.97 16.37 -6.70
CA SER A 193 -4.91 15.69 -5.39
C SER A 193 -4.00 14.47 -5.44
N LEU A 194 -4.16 13.60 -6.44
CA LEU A 194 -3.35 12.39 -6.58
C LEU A 194 -1.88 12.72 -6.85
N ALA A 195 -1.61 13.75 -7.66
CA ALA A 195 -0.25 14.22 -7.93
C ALA A 195 0.41 14.71 -6.65
N LEU A 196 -0.33 15.42 -5.79
CA LEU A 196 0.18 15.87 -4.50
C LEU A 196 0.45 14.71 -3.52
N ASP A 197 -0.42 13.71 -3.51
CA ASP A 197 -0.24 12.54 -2.65
C ASP A 197 1.02 11.75 -3.07
N LEU A 198 1.18 11.48 -4.38
CA LEU A 198 2.39 10.82 -4.90
C LEU A 198 3.64 11.67 -4.69
N PHE A 199 3.56 13.00 -4.90
CA PHE A 199 4.65 13.92 -4.60
C PHE A 199 5.09 13.80 -3.14
N THR A 200 4.12 13.75 -2.22
CA THR A 200 4.41 13.63 -0.78
C THR A 200 5.10 12.31 -0.48
N THR A 201 4.64 11.19 -1.06
CA THR A 201 5.29 9.89 -0.93
C THR A 201 6.74 9.93 -1.44
N VAL A 202 6.97 10.44 -2.66
CA VAL A 202 8.32 10.54 -3.25
C VAL A 202 9.24 11.43 -2.42
N MET A 203 8.75 12.59 -1.95
CA MET A 203 9.54 13.47 -1.10
C MET A 203 9.89 12.81 0.23
N LEU A 204 8.95 12.12 0.87
CA LEU A 204 9.16 11.60 2.23
C LEU A 204 9.95 10.29 2.28
N GLN A 205 9.85 9.46 1.24
CA GLN A 205 10.35 8.08 1.23
C GLN A 205 11.33 7.79 0.09
N GLY A 206 11.37 8.60 -0.97
CA GLY A 206 12.21 8.37 -2.13
C GLY A 206 13.66 8.80 -1.92
N ASP A 207 14.58 8.11 -2.60
CA ASP A 207 15.97 8.55 -2.72
C ASP A 207 16.07 9.71 -3.72
N LEU A 208 16.06 10.93 -3.20
CA LEU A 208 16.18 12.16 -4.02
C LEU A 208 17.60 12.36 -4.58
N GLY A 209 18.58 11.55 -4.18
CA GLY A 209 19.87 11.47 -4.87
C GLY A 209 19.74 10.89 -6.29
N SER A 210 18.67 10.13 -6.55
CA SER A 210 18.32 9.69 -7.89
C SER A 210 17.73 10.84 -8.72
N PRO A 211 18.38 11.25 -9.84
CA PRO A 211 17.90 12.36 -10.66
C PRO A 211 16.48 12.14 -11.21
N GLY A 212 16.10 10.88 -11.45
CA GLY A 212 14.77 10.51 -11.92
C GLY A 212 13.69 10.82 -10.89
N LEU A 213 13.92 10.48 -9.62
CA LEU A 213 12.96 10.74 -8.53
C LEU A 213 12.89 12.23 -8.18
N ALA A 214 14.03 12.93 -8.18
CA ALA A 214 14.06 14.38 -8.00
C ALA A 214 13.24 15.10 -9.08
N THR A 215 13.45 14.75 -10.35
CA THR A 215 12.69 15.30 -11.49
C THR A 215 11.21 14.95 -11.39
N LEU A 216 10.89 13.72 -11.01
CA LEU A 216 9.52 13.28 -10.79
C LEU A 216 8.82 14.11 -9.71
N ALA A 217 9.48 14.36 -8.57
CA ALA A 217 8.92 15.17 -7.49
C ALA A 217 8.56 16.58 -7.97
N VAL A 218 9.47 17.26 -8.68
CA VAL A 218 9.21 18.60 -9.24
C VAL A 218 8.04 18.57 -10.23
N ASN A 219 8.00 17.57 -11.12
CA ASN A 219 6.91 17.43 -12.10
C ASN A 219 5.55 17.19 -11.43
N LEU A 220 5.50 16.37 -10.38
CA LEU A 220 4.26 16.09 -9.64
C LEU A 220 3.79 17.33 -8.88
N TRP A 221 4.69 18.10 -8.28
CA TRP A 221 4.37 19.37 -7.65
C TRP A 221 3.77 20.36 -8.65
N ASN A 222 4.40 20.51 -9.82
CA ASN A 222 3.91 21.39 -10.88
C ASN A 222 2.54 20.94 -11.40
N LEU A 223 2.35 19.63 -11.61
CA LEU A 223 1.07 19.06 -12.03
C LEU A 223 -0.03 19.32 -10.99
N ALA A 224 0.28 19.14 -9.71
CA ALA A 224 -0.64 19.38 -8.60
C ALA A 224 -1.13 20.83 -8.55
N ASN A 225 -0.26 21.77 -8.93
CA ASN A 225 -0.53 23.21 -8.89
C ASN A 225 -1.09 23.79 -10.19
N LYS A 226 -0.96 23.09 -11.33
CA LYS A 226 -1.26 23.58 -12.69
C LYS A 226 -2.65 24.22 -12.85
N HIS A 227 -3.67 23.65 -12.21
CA HIS A 227 -5.07 24.09 -12.34
C HIS A 227 -5.59 24.88 -11.13
N GLY A 228 -4.70 25.31 -10.21
CA GLY A 228 -5.07 26.17 -9.08
C GLY A 228 -6.00 25.51 -8.04
N HIS A 229 -6.15 24.19 -8.06
CA HIS A 229 -6.99 23.46 -7.10
C HIS A 229 -6.39 23.35 -5.70
N ILE A 230 -5.08 23.59 -5.56
CA ILE A 230 -4.39 23.67 -4.27
C ILE A 230 -4.29 25.15 -3.89
N ASP A 231 -4.92 25.53 -2.78
CA ASP A 231 -4.82 26.88 -2.23
C ASP A 231 -3.35 27.25 -1.97
N THR A 232 -2.97 28.46 -2.36
CA THR A 232 -1.65 29.08 -2.12
C THR A 232 -1.23 29.00 -0.65
N ARG A 233 -2.18 29.10 0.30
CA ARG A 233 -1.87 28.91 1.73
C ARG A 233 -1.43 27.47 2.03
N LYS A 234 -2.06 26.48 1.41
CA LYS A 234 -1.70 25.06 1.56
C LYS A 234 -0.35 24.79 0.90
N GLN A 235 -0.09 25.34 -0.28
CA GLN A 235 1.22 25.25 -0.95
C GLN A 235 2.35 25.75 -0.04
N LYS A 236 2.23 26.97 0.49
CA LYS A 236 3.22 27.56 1.41
C LYS A 236 3.47 26.69 2.63
N ARG A 237 2.40 26.17 3.26
CA ARG A 237 2.52 25.27 4.42
C ARG A 237 3.27 23.98 4.09
N ILE A 238 3.04 23.40 2.92
CA ILE A 238 3.74 22.18 2.48
C ILE A 238 5.23 22.48 2.29
N VAL A 239 5.57 23.54 1.56
CA VAL A 239 6.97 23.95 1.33
C VAL A 239 7.66 24.28 2.66
N GLU A 240 7.01 25.00 3.57
CA GLU A 240 7.54 25.29 4.91
C GLU A 240 7.79 24.01 5.73
N SER A 241 6.86 23.05 5.68
CA SER A 241 7.02 21.75 6.34
C SER A 241 8.20 20.97 5.76
N LEU A 242 8.33 20.95 4.43
CA LEU A 242 9.47 20.33 3.75
C LEU A 242 10.78 21.02 4.13
N LYS A 243 10.83 22.35 4.18
CA LYS A 243 12.02 23.09 4.63
C LYS A 243 12.45 22.74 6.05
N ARG A 244 11.49 22.59 6.98
CA ARG A 244 11.79 22.17 8.36
C ARG A 244 12.42 20.78 8.39
N LYS A 245 11.91 19.84 7.57
CA LYS A 245 12.45 18.48 7.45
C LYS A 245 13.81 18.47 6.73
N GLY A 246 13.96 19.26 5.67
CA GLY A 246 15.17 19.38 4.85
C GLY A 246 16.40 19.84 5.63
N LYS A 247 16.22 20.64 6.69
CA LYS A 247 17.31 21.02 7.61
C LYS A 247 17.94 19.82 8.35
N GLN A 248 17.25 18.68 8.38
CA GLN A 248 17.69 17.44 9.03
C GLN A 248 18.00 16.33 8.01
N CYS A 249 17.81 16.59 6.70
CA CYS A 249 17.95 15.62 5.62
C CYS A 249 19.13 15.97 4.69
N ASP A 250 19.41 15.09 3.74
CA ASP A 250 20.51 15.20 2.78
C ASP A 250 20.38 16.42 1.84
N LYS A 251 21.50 16.87 1.27
CA LYS A 251 21.64 17.99 0.33
C LYS A 251 20.65 17.91 -0.83
N PHE A 252 20.45 16.72 -1.41
CA PHE A 252 19.53 16.51 -2.53
C PHE A 252 18.08 16.88 -2.19
N PHE A 253 17.64 16.63 -0.96
CA PHE A 253 16.31 17.01 -0.50
C PHE A 253 16.13 18.54 -0.49
N SER A 254 17.17 19.27 -0.08
CA SER A 254 17.18 20.73 -0.09
C SER A 254 17.21 21.29 -1.51
N GLU A 255 17.95 20.67 -2.42
CA GLU A 255 17.99 21.04 -3.84
C GLU A 255 16.60 20.93 -4.47
N VAL A 256 15.88 19.81 -4.26
CA VAL A 256 14.51 19.65 -4.78
C VAL A 256 13.58 20.75 -4.24
N ILE A 257 13.66 21.09 -2.95
CA ILE A 257 12.84 22.18 -2.37
C ILE A 257 13.07 23.51 -3.08
N THR A 258 14.32 23.85 -3.42
CA THR A 258 14.61 25.10 -4.13
C THR A 258 13.96 25.15 -5.52
N LEU A 259 13.87 23.99 -6.20
CA LEU A 259 13.19 23.86 -7.49
C LEU A 259 11.65 23.94 -7.39
N LEU A 260 11.06 23.74 -6.21
CA LEU A 260 9.61 23.91 -6.03
C LEU A 260 9.17 25.38 -5.96
N GLU A 261 10.13 26.28 -5.72
CA GLU A 261 9.90 27.73 -5.57
C GLU A 261 10.30 28.53 -6.80
N SER A 262 11.03 27.93 -7.75
CA SER A 262 11.40 28.50 -9.05
C SER A 262 10.29 28.34 -10.07
#